data_AF-A0A2N0XPW4-F1
#
_entry.id   AF-A0A2N0XPW4-F1
#
_cell.length_a   1.000
_cell.length_b   1.000
_cell.length_c   1.000
_cell.angle_alpha   90.00
_cell.angle_beta   90.00
_cell.angle_gamma   90.00
#
_symmetry.space_group_name_H-M   'P 1'
#
loop_
_entity.id
_entity.type
_entity.pdbx_description
1 polymer ?
#
loop_
_entity_poly.entity_id
_entity_poly.type
_entity_poly.pdbx_seq_one_letter_code
_entity_poly.pdbx_strand_id
1 'polypeptide(L)'
;MQSVAILLFVLVTVFLVYQKYFAKRYAPITYPYKKVGNLMSGPEVAFYNALITAVDNRALVFAKVHMADVLMPAPNKDKKKWLAAFNRIARKHLDFVVCRPGTLEVLCIIEFDNGKELNKTKAEREKLLMHVCKTSGIPLIGANEKYAYQVGRLRKVLAEYVDTIDIEPEVRFCKECQSPMVVKVGMQGPHKGKRYYACSRYPNCRHTEDFIEEINWS
;
A
#
# COMPACT_ATOMS: atom_id res chain seq x y z
N MET A 1 61.30 32.59 23.53
CA MET A 1 61.57 31.37 22.73
C MET A 1 61.15 30.11 23.48
N GLN A 2 61.71 29.81 24.66
CA GLN A 2 61.38 28.59 25.43
C GLN A 2 59.91 28.45 25.86
N SER A 3 59.30 29.52 26.38
CA SER A 3 57.89 29.49 26.83
C SER A 3 56.89 29.25 25.69
N VAL A 4 57.24 29.69 24.47
CA VAL A 4 56.42 29.48 23.26
C VAL A 4 56.47 28.01 22.83
N ALA A 5 57.66 27.39 22.91
CA ALA A 5 57.83 25.97 22.61
C ALA A 5 57.06 25.05 23.58
N ILE A 6 57.05 25.40 24.88
CA ILE A 6 56.31 24.65 25.90
C ILE A 6 54.79 24.74 25.66
N LEU A 7 54.28 25.94 25.36
CA LEU A 7 52.86 26.15 25.08
C LEU A 7 52.39 25.33 23.86
N LEU A 8 53.18 25.33 22.78
CA LEU A 8 52.90 24.53 21.58
C LEU A 8 52.86 23.04 21.90
N PHE A 9 53.81 22.55 22.71
CA PHE A 9 53.84 21.15 23.11
C PHE A 9 52.60 20.75 23.92
N VAL A 10 52.13 21.60 24.83
CA VAL A 10 50.90 21.37 25.61
C VAL A 10 49.66 21.36 24.70
N LEU A 11 49.56 22.30 23.77
CA LEU A 11 48.42 22.34 22.84
C LEU A 11 48.39 21.11 21.93
N VAL A 12 49.54 20.67 21.42
CA VAL A 12 49.65 19.45 20.60
C VAL A 12 49.29 18.22 21.41
N THR A 13 49.77 18.09 22.65
CA THR A 13 49.44 16.93 23.49
C THR A 13 47.97 16.90 23.86
N VAL A 14 47.37 18.04 24.23
CA VAL A 14 45.92 18.15 24.48
C VAL A 14 45.11 17.82 23.22
N PHE A 15 45.53 18.28 22.03
CA PHE A 15 44.87 17.97 20.77
C PHE A 15 44.93 16.46 20.45
N LEU A 16 46.09 15.81 20.64
CA LEU A 16 46.25 14.37 20.45
C LEU A 16 45.42 13.55 21.45
N VAL A 17 45.35 13.97 22.71
CA VAL A 17 44.48 13.36 23.73
C VAL A 17 43.01 13.56 23.36
N TYR A 18 42.61 14.75 22.93
CA TYR A 18 41.25 15.03 22.48
C TYR A 18 40.85 14.16 21.29
N GLN A 19 41.71 14.04 20.27
CA GLN A 19 41.48 13.14 19.14
C GLN A 19 41.35 11.67 19.62
N LYS A 20 42.21 11.21 20.52
CA LYS A 20 42.18 9.81 21.00
C LYS A 20 40.92 9.48 21.82
N TYR A 21 40.44 10.41 22.66
CA TYR A 21 39.31 10.20 23.56
C TYR A 21 37.94 10.54 22.95
N PHE A 22 37.87 11.55 22.08
CA PHE A 22 36.59 12.04 21.54
C PHE A 22 36.36 11.64 20.07
N ALA A 23 37.39 11.50 19.21
CA ALA A 23 37.17 11.17 17.80
C ALA A 23 36.67 9.72 17.57
N LYS A 24 36.93 8.81 18.51
CA LYS A 24 36.39 7.43 18.45
C LYS A 24 34.89 7.31 18.73
N ARG A 25 34.22 8.37 19.21
CA ARG A 25 32.78 8.32 19.56
C ARG A 25 31.83 8.60 18.40
N TYR A 26 32.34 8.92 17.22
CA TYR A 26 31.54 9.26 16.03
C TYR A 26 31.73 8.31 14.85
N ALA A 27 32.34 7.14 15.04
CA ALA A 27 32.30 6.10 14.01
C ALA A 27 30.85 5.56 13.94
N PRO A 28 30.14 5.69 12.80
CA PRO A 28 28.82 5.10 12.68
C PRO A 28 28.93 3.60 12.91
N ILE A 29 28.06 3.05 13.75
CA ILE A 29 28.00 1.60 13.97
C ILE A 29 27.53 0.97 12.66
N THR A 30 28.45 0.36 11.93
CA THR A 30 28.15 -0.35 10.68
C THR A 30 28.00 -1.84 10.96
N TYR A 31 26.88 -2.42 10.53
CA TYR A 31 26.67 -3.86 10.52
C TYR A 31 26.75 -4.38 9.08
N PRO A 32 27.38 -5.53 8.81
CA PRO A 32 27.35 -6.14 7.49
C PRO A 32 25.96 -6.75 7.23
N TYR A 33 25.38 -6.46 6.08
CA TYR A 33 24.10 -7.02 5.63
C TYR A 33 24.29 -7.81 4.33
N LYS A 34 23.45 -8.82 4.11
CA LYS A 34 23.42 -9.60 2.87
C LYS A 34 22.00 -9.72 2.34
N LYS A 35 21.86 -9.90 1.03
CA LYS A 35 20.60 -10.30 0.39
C LYS A 35 20.18 -11.66 0.94
N VAL A 36 18.91 -11.80 1.33
CA VAL A 36 18.36 -13.06 1.84
C VAL A 36 18.15 -14.07 0.71
N GLY A 37 17.60 -13.63 -0.42
CA GLY A 37 17.28 -14.49 -1.56
C GLY A 37 16.16 -13.91 -2.40
N ASN A 38 15.31 -14.79 -2.95
CA ASN A 38 14.05 -14.39 -3.58
C ASN A 38 13.07 -13.92 -2.52
N LEU A 39 12.21 -12.95 -2.87
CA LEU A 39 11.19 -12.42 -1.96
C LEU A 39 10.11 -13.46 -1.63
N MET A 40 9.81 -14.35 -2.58
CA MET A 40 8.76 -15.35 -2.50
C MET A 40 9.28 -16.72 -2.96
N SER A 41 8.62 -17.78 -2.51
CA SER A 41 8.84 -19.16 -2.96
C SER A 41 8.24 -19.40 -4.35
N GLY A 42 8.64 -20.50 -5.01
CA GLY A 42 8.13 -20.87 -6.34
C GLY A 42 6.59 -20.93 -6.43
N PRO A 43 5.91 -21.62 -5.49
CA PRO A 43 4.44 -21.66 -5.46
C PRO A 43 3.79 -20.28 -5.25
N GLU A 44 4.36 -19.44 -4.38
CA GLU A 44 3.87 -18.08 -4.16
C GLU A 44 4.04 -17.20 -5.41
N VAL A 45 5.15 -17.34 -6.14
CA VAL A 45 5.38 -16.64 -7.41
C VAL A 45 4.37 -17.10 -8.47
N ALA A 46 4.13 -18.41 -8.59
CA ALA A 46 3.13 -18.94 -9.53
C ALA A 46 1.73 -18.42 -9.21
N PHE A 47 1.37 -18.41 -7.92
CA PHE A 47 0.09 -17.87 -7.46
C PHE A 47 -0.02 -16.36 -7.69
N TYR A 48 1.03 -15.59 -7.39
CA TYR A 48 1.08 -14.16 -7.66
C TYR A 48 0.84 -13.85 -9.15
N ASN A 49 1.50 -14.57 -10.06
CA ASN A 49 1.30 -14.38 -11.50
C ASN A 49 -0.13 -14.72 -11.93
N ALA A 50 -0.74 -15.77 -11.33
CA ALA A 50 -2.13 -16.12 -11.58
C ALA A 50 -3.09 -15.02 -11.07
N LEU A 51 -2.80 -14.43 -9.91
CA LEU A 51 -3.56 -13.29 -9.37
C LEU A 51 -3.48 -12.07 -10.29
N ILE A 52 -2.28 -11.67 -10.70
CA ILE A 52 -2.08 -10.56 -11.65
C ILE A 52 -2.87 -10.80 -12.94
N THR A 53 -2.82 -12.03 -13.47
CA THR A 53 -3.60 -12.40 -14.68
C THR A 53 -5.11 -12.40 -14.44
N ALA A 54 -5.56 -12.68 -13.22
CA ALA A 54 -6.98 -12.69 -12.87
C ALA A 54 -7.54 -11.27 -12.73
N VAL A 55 -6.82 -10.38 -12.04
CA VAL A 55 -7.23 -8.99 -11.86
C VAL A 55 -7.03 -8.15 -13.11
N ASP A 56 -5.99 -8.43 -13.91
CA ASP A 56 -5.61 -7.66 -15.08
C ASP A 56 -5.50 -6.15 -14.74
N ASN A 57 -6.03 -5.24 -15.56
CA ASN A 57 -5.99 -3.80 -15.27
C ASN A 57 -7.05 -3.33 -14.27
N ARG A 58 -7.84 -4.25 -13.70
CA ARG A 58 -8.94 -3.91 -12.81
C ARG A 58 -8.46 -3.68 -11.37
N ALA A 59 -7.42 -4.38 -10.92
CA ALA A 59 -6.87 -4.13 -9.59
C ALA A 59 -5.35 -4.25 -9.54
N LEU A 60 -4.76 -3.68 -8.50
CA LEU A 60 -3.34 -3.80 -8.20
C LEU A 60 -3.14 -4.86 -7.12
N VAL A 61 -2.09 -5.68 -7.24
CA VAL A 61 -1.76 -6.71 -6.24
C VAL A 61 -0.41 -6.39 -5.62
N PHE A 62 -0.36 -6.30 -4.30
CA PHE A 62 0.86 -6.14 -3.52
C PHE A 62 1.17 -7.42 -2.76
N ALA A 63 2.41 -7.89 -2.81
CA ALA A 63 2.85 -9.10 -2.12
C ALA A 63 3.65 -8.77 -0.85
N LYS A 64 3.57 -9.64 0.16
CA LYS A 64 4.30 -9.54 1.44
C LYS A 64 4.11 -8.18 2.14
N VAL A 65 2.91 -7.62 2.06
CA VAL A 65 2.57 -6.33 2.67
C VAL A 65 2.60 -6.45 4.18
N HIS A 66 3.20 -5.50 4.87
CA HIS A 66 3.22 -5.50 6.32
C HIS A 66 1.81 -5.27 6.88
N MET A 67 1.36 -6.10 7.84
CA MET A 67 -0.02 -6.03 8.35
C MET A 67 -0.35 -4.66 8.94
N ALA A 68 0.60 -3.99 9.58
CA ALA A 68 0.36 -2.68 10.20
C ALA A 68 0.25 -1.52 9.20
N ASP A 69 0.54 -1.76 7.91
CA ASP A 69 0.32 -0.77 6.86
C ASP A 69 -1.11 -0.81 6.32
N VAL A 70 -1.85 -1.88 6.62
CA VAL A 70 -3.24 -2.12 6.18
C VAL A 70 -4.23 -2.10 7.34
N LEU A 71 -3.80 -2.57 8.51
CA LEU A 71 -4.65 -2.77 9.68
C LEU A 71 -4.09 -2.00 10.88
N MET A 72 -4.99 -1.44 11.68
CA MET A 72 -4.66 -0.88 12.99
C MET A 72 -5.75 -1.23 14.01
N PRO A 73 -5.41 -1.39 15.31
CA PRO A 73 -6.43 -1.55 16.33
C PRO A 73 -7.34 -0.32 16.39
N ALA A 74 -8.63 -0.55 16.58
CA ALA A 74 -9.59 0.53 16.79
C ALA A 74 -9.17 1.45 17.96
N PRO A 75 -9.49 2.75 17.90
CA PRO A 75 -9.16 3.69 18.96
C PRO A 75 -9.60 3.17 20.33
N ASN A 76 -8.67 3.16 21.30
CA ASN A 76 -8.93 2.70 22.66
C ASN A 76 -8.38 3.72 23.66
N LYS A 77 -9.16 4.05 24.69
CA LYS A 77 -8.74 4.96 25.77
C LYS A 77 -7.52 4.43 26.52
N ASP A 78 -7.38 3.10 26.62
CA ASP A 78 -6.21 2.45 27.19
C ASP A 78 -5.10 2.27 26.14
N LYS A 79 -4.13 3.19 26.16
CA LYS A 79 -2.97 3.18 25.25
C LYS A 79 -2.13 1.91 25.38
N LYS A 80 -2.05 1.28 26.56
CA LYS A 80 -1.27 0.04 26.73
C LYS A 80 -1.93 -1.12 26.01
N LYS A 81 -3.26 -1.25 26.13
CA LYS A 81 -4.02 -2.26 25.39
C LYS A 81 -3.97 -2.03 23.88
N TRP A 82 -4.08 -0.78 23.45
CA TRP A 82 -3.92 -0.44 22.04
C TRP A 82 -2.55 -0.87 21.51
N LEU A 83 -1.47 -0.50 22.22
CA LEU A 83 -0.10 -0.85 21.84
C LEU A 83 0.13 -2.37 21.86
N ALA A 84 -0.42 -3.07 22.86
CA ALA A 84 -0.36 -4.53 22.92
C ALA A 84 -1.04 -5.18 21.71
N ALA A 85 -2.21 -4.68 21.29
CA ALA A 85 -2.89 -5.15 20.09
C ALA A 85 -2.10 -4.82 18.81
N PHE A 86 -1.56 -3.62 18.70
CA PHE A 86 -0.74 -3.19 17.56
C PHE A 86 0.51 -4.07 17.39
N ASN A 87 1.21 -4.37 18.48
CA ASN A 87 2.40 -5.23 18.47
C ASN A 87 2.11 -6.67 18.00
N ARG A 88 0.85 -7.13 18.06
CA ARG A 88 0.48 -8.45 17.52
C ARG A 88 0.53 -8.50 16.00
N ILE A 89 0.32 -7.37 15.33
CA ILE A 89 0.31 -7.27 13.86
C ILE A 89 1.59 -6.63 13.29
N ALA A 90 2.27 -5.77 14.05
CA ALA A 90 3.40 -4.94 13.60
C ALA A 90 4.71 -5.67 13.24
N ARG A 91 4.73 -7.00 13.20
CA ARG A 91 5.86 -7.79 12.68
C ARG A 91 5.40 -8.92 11.77
N LYS A 92 4.18 -8.84 11.27
CA LYS A 92 3.55 -9.87 10.45
C LYS A 92 3.28 -9.29 9.07
N HIS A 93 3.28 -10.16 8.09
CA HIS A 93 2.96 -9.81 6.71
C HIS A 93 1.66 -10.50 6.30
N LEU A 94 0.92 -9.83 5.42
CA LEU A 94 -0.12 -10.38 4.58
C LEU A 94 0.54 -10.94 3.33
N ASP A 95 0.08 -12.09 2.84
CA ASP A 95 0.69 -12.66 1.64
C ASP A 95 0.39 -11.81 0.41
N PHE A 96 -0.88 -11.45 0.19
CA PHE A 96 -1.28 -10.51 -0.85
C PHE A 96 -2.37 -9.55 -0.41
N VAL A 97 -2.33 -8.33 -0.95
CA VAL A 97 -3.33 -7.30 -0.77
C VAL A 97 -3.75 -6.80 -2.15
N VAL A 98 -5.05 -6.83 -2.42
CA VAL A 98 -5.63 -6.33 -3.67
C VAL A 98 -6.14 -4.92 -3.40
N CYS A 99 -5.72 -3.97 -4.23
CA CYS A 99 -6.07 -2.57 -4.09
C CYS A 99 -6.70 -1.99 -5.35
N ARG A 100 -7.52 -0.96 -5.17
CA ARG A 100 -8.10 -0.17 -6.25
C ARG A 100 -7.00 0.61 -7.00
N PRO A 101 -6.99 0.60 -8.33
CA PRO A 101 -6.09 1.46 -9.11
C PRO A 101 -6.33 2.95 -8.81
N GLY A 102 -5.26 3.74 -8.76
CA GLY A 102 -5.33 5.20 -8.53
C GLY A 102 -5.45 5.62 -7.06
N THR A 103 -6.31 4.98 -6.25
CA THR A 103 -6.48 5.34 -4.83
C THR A 103 -5.67 4.47 -3.87
N LEU A 104 -5.28 3.27 -4.31
CA LEU A 104 -4.68 2.23 -3.46
C LEU A 104 -5.55 1.81 -2.26
N GLU A 105 -6.85 2.07 -2.33
CA GLU A 105 -7.81 1.57 -1.36
C GLU A 105 -7.78 0.04 -1.33
N VAL A 106 -7.70 -0.55 -0.14
CA VAL A 106 -7.65 -1.99 0.04
C VAL A 106 -9.02 -2.60 -0.22
N LEU A 107 -9.13 -3.44 -1.25
CA LEU A 107 -10.36 -4.12 -1.63
C LEU A 107 -10.52 -5.45 -0.90
N CYS A 108 -9.45 -6.25 -0.85
CA CYS A 108 -9.42 -7.49 -0.10
C CYS A 108 -7.99 -7.95 0.21
N ILE A 109 -7.89 -8.87 1.16
CA ILE A 109 -6.65 -9.55 1.55
C ILE A 109 -6.74 -11.00 1.09
N ILE A 110 -5.64 -11.53 0.56
CA ILE A 110 -5.54 -12.94 0.16
C ILE A 110 -4.44 -13.60 0.97
N GLU A 111 -4.79 -14.67 1.68
CA GLU A 111 -3.84 -15.52 2.41
C GLU A 111 -3.58 -16.79 1.58
N PHE A 112 -2.31 -17.13 1.39
CA PHE A 112 -1.91 -18.28 0.59
C PHE A 112 -1.54 -19.46 1.50
N ASP A 113 -2.29 -20.55 1.36
CA ASP A 113 -2.09 -21.78 2.11
C ASP A 113 -1.49 -22.89 1.22
N ASN A 114 -0.45 -23.54 1.73
CA ASN A 114 0.17 -24.70 1.10
C ASN A 114 -0.49 -26.03 1.52
N GLY A 115 -1.58 -25.98 2.29
CA GLY A 115 -2.38 -27.14 2.70
C GLY A 115 -1.67 -28.05 3.70
N LYS A 116 -0.55 -27.60 4.27
CA LYS A 116 0.18 -28.36 5.29
C LYS A 116 -0.45 -28.15 6.66
N GLU A 117 -0.35 -29.16 7.51
CA GLU A 117 -0.86 -29.08 8.87
C GLU A 117 -0.27 -27.88 9.63
N LEU A 118 -1.16 -27.17 10.33
CA LEU A 118 -0.83 -25.98 11.06
C LEU A 118 -0.34 -26.34 12.45
N ASN A 119 0.89 -25.94 12.77
CA ASN A 119 1.31 -25.92 14.16
C ASN A 119 0.56 -24.82 14.93
N LYS A 120 0.64 -24.88 16.27
CA LYS A 120 -0.04 -23.93 17.17
C LYS A 120 0.21 -22.46 16.79
N THR A 121 1.45 -22.09 16.46
CA THR A 121 1.82 -20.71 16.10
C THR A 121 1.17 -20.25 14.80
N LYS A 122 1.11 -21.12 13.78
CA LYS A 122 0.42 -20.82 12.51
C LYS A 122 -1.09 -20.71 12.71
N ALA A 123 -1.69 -21.63 13.46
CA ALA A 123 -3.11 -21.57 13.78
C ALA A 123 -3.49 -20.29 14.56
N GLU A 124 -2.64 -19.85 15.49
CA GLU A 124 -2.83 -18.58 16.20
C GLU A 124 -2.69 -17.35 15.27
N ARG A 125 -1.78 -17.38 14.28
CA ARG A 125 -1.68 -16.34 13.25
C ARG A 125 -2.97 -16.25 12.44
N GLU A 126 -3.49 -17.38 11.97
CA GLU A 126 -4.71 -17.40 11.16
C GLU A 126 -5.93 -16.91 11.95
N LYS A 127 -6.10 -17.36 13.19
CA LYS A 127 -7.17 -16.85 14.07
C LYS A 127 -7.07 -15.35 14.27
N LEU A 128 -5.85 -14.82 14.46
CA LEU A 128 -5.63 -13.38 14.55
C LEU A 128 -6.03 -12.69 13.24
N LEU A 129 -5.58 -13.18 12.08
CA LEU A 129 -5.87 -12.62 10.76
C LEU A 129 -7.39 -12.58 10.49
N MET A 130 -8.09 -13.69 10.69
CA MET A 130 -9.55 -13.75 10.56
C MET A 130 -10.25 -12.74 11.47
N HIS A 131 -9.80 -12.61 12.72
CA HIS A 131 -10.38 -11.67 13.67
C HIS A 131 -10.17 -10.21 13.25
N VAL A 132 -8.96 -9.84 12.83
CA VAL A 132 -8.66 -8.46 12.43
C VAL A 132 -9.33 -8.08 11.12
N CYS A 133 -9.40 -8.98 10.13
CA CYS A 133 -10.13 -8.74 8.88
C CYS A 133 -11.63 -8.57 9.15
N LYS A 134 -12.22 -9.47 9.96
CA LYS A 134 -13.64 -9.39 10.33
C LYS A 134 -13.99 -8.08 11.04
N THR A 135 -13.14 -7.61 11.95
CA THR A 135 -13.41 -6.40 12.74
C THR A 135 -13.07 -5.11 12.00
N SER A 136 -12.16 -5.14 11.03
CA SER A 136 -11.86 -4.00 10.16
C SER A 136 -12.80 -3.88 8.96
N GLY A 137 -13.59 -4.91 8.66
CA GLY A 137 -14.47 -4.95 7.49
C GLY A 137 -13.73 -5.26 6.18
N ILE A 138 -12.46 -5.68 6.25
CA ILE A 138 -11.70 -6.05 5.04
C ILE A 138 -11.98 -7.52 4.69
N PRO A 139 -12.45 -7.82 3.48
CA PRO A 139 -12.64 -9.20 3.02
C PRO A 139 -11.34 -9.99 3.05
N LEU A 140 -11.41 -11.22 3.58
CA LEU A 140 -10.29 -12.16 3.63
C LEU A 140 -10.60 -13.37 2.75
N ILE A 141 -9.74 -13.62 1.78
CA ILE A 141 -9.87 -14.71 0.82
C ILE A 141 -8.76 -15.73 1.09
N GLY A 142 -9.14 -16.96 1.41
CA GLY A 142 -8.21 -18.08 1.48
C GLY A 142 -7.99 -18.69 0.11
N ALA A 143 -6.73 -18.78 -0.31
CA ALA A 143 -6.35 -19.44 -1.55
C ALA A 143 -5.32 -20.53 -1.28
N ASN A 144 -5.34 -21.59 -2.09
CA ASN A 144 -4.34 -22.65 -2.04
C ASN A 144 -3.59 -22.78 -3.36
N GLU A 145 -2.57 -23.63 -3.38
CA GLU A 145 -1.71 -23.84 -4.56
C GLU A 145 -2.49 -24.18 -5.85
N LYS A 146 -3.67 -24.81 -5.75
CA LYS A 146 -4.49 -25.16 -6.93
C LYS A 146 -5.02 -23.92 -7.66
N TYR A 147 -5.22 -22.81 -6.95
CA TYR A 147 -5.71 -21.57 -7.55
C TYR A 147 -4.69 -20.96 -8.52
N ALA A 148 -3.39 -21.25 -8.35
CA ALA A 148 -2.35 -20.80 -9.28
C ALA A 148 -2.58 -21.32 -10.72
N TYR A 149 -3.28 -22.46 -10.86
CA TYR A 149 -3.58 -23.07 -12.15
C TYR A 149 -5.03 -22.82 -12.61
N GLN A 150 -5.82 -22.05 -11.85
CA GLN A 150 -7.25 -21.84 -12.08
C GLN A 150 -7.59 -20.34 -12.09
N VAL A 151 -6.97 -19.58 -13.02
CA VAL A 151 -7.20 -18.13 -13.16
C VAL A 151 -8.69 -17.78 -13.28
N GLY A 152 -9.48 -18.58 -14.01
CA GLY A 152 -10.93 -18.35 -14.12
C GLY A 152 -11.68 -18.45 -12.78
N ARG A 153 -11.21 -19.29 -11.86
CA ARG A 153 -11.76 -19.37 -10.50
C ARG A 153 -11.37 -18.15 -9.67
N LEU A 154 -10.12 -17.70 -9.78
CA LEU A 154 -9.67 -16.46 -9.14
C LEU A 154 -10.49 -15.26 -9.62
N ARG A 155 -10.76 -15.16 -10.93
CA ARG A 155 -11.63 -14.10 -11.48
C ARG A 155 -13.02 -14.10 -10.84
N LYS A 156 -13.67 -15.27 -10.76
CA LYS A 156 -15.01 -15.39 -10.15
C LYS A 156 -15.03 -15.01 -8.67
N VAL A 157 -14.00 -15.40 -7.92
CA VAL A 157 -13.89 -15.07 -6.49
C VAL A 157 -13.60 -13.59 -6.29
N LEU A 158 -12.79 -13.00 -7.15
CA LEU A 158 -12.40 -11.60 -7.06
C LEU A 158 -13.43 -10.63 -7.67
N ALA A 159 -14.33 -11.11 -8.53
CA ALA A 159 -15.35 -10.31 -9.19
C ALA A 159 -16.17 -9.46 -8.21
N GLU A 160 -16.57 -10.02 -7.06
CA GLU A 160 -17.33 -9.30 -6.04
C GLU A 160 -16.62 -8.05 -5.50
N TYR A 161 -15.28 -8.07 -5.44
CA TYR A 161 -14.46 -7.01 -4.85
C TYR A 161 -13.83 -6.11 -5.89
N VAL A 162 -13.38 -6.71 -6.99
CA VAL A 162 -12.67 -6.06 -8.08
C VAL A 162 -13.68 -5.44 -9.02
N ASP A 163 -14.75 -6.11 -9.42
CA ASP A 163 -15.52 -5.63 -10.56
C ASP A 163 -16.28 -4.33 -10.26
N THR A 164 -16.42 -3.87 -9.01
CA THR A 164 -16.97 -2.54 -8.62
C THR A 164 -16.19 -1.31 -9.17
N ILE A 165 -15.50 -1.48 -10.29
CA ILE A 165 -14.76 -0.51 -11.09
C ILE A 165 -15.64 -0.13 -12.28
N ASP A 166 -16.44 0.90 -12.11
CA ASP A 166 -16.79 1.76 -13.23
C ASP A 166 -15.63 2.76 -13.41
N ILE A 167 -14.64 2.46 -14.27
CA ILE A 167 -13.68 3.50 -14.70
C ILE A 167 -13.26 3.30 -16.16
N GLU A 168 -13.94 4.00 -17.05
CA GLU A 168 -13.28 4.85 -18.04
C GLU A 168 -13.98 6.22 -18.01
N PRO A 169 -13.29 7.36 -17.75
CA PRO A 169 -13.88 8.64 -18.11
C PRO A 169 -13.92 8.70 -19.64
N GLU A 170 -15.09 8.39 -20.20
CA GLU A 170 -15.39 8.57 -21.62
C GLU A 170 -14.85 9.93 -22.08
N VAL A 171 -13.91 9.93 -23.04
CA VAL A 171 -13.36 11.18 -23.59
C VAL A 171 -14.46 11.85 -24.40
N ARG A 172 -15.24 12.69 -23.74
CA ARG A 172 -16.33 13.46 -24.37
C ARG A 172 -15.77 14.70 -25.05
N PHE A 173 -16.18 14.90 -26.30
CA PHE A 173 -15.87 16.12 -27.05
C PHE A 173 -17.02 17.12 -26.89
N CYS A 174 -16.66 18.40 -26.73
CA CYS A 174 -17.60 19.49 -26.60
C CYS A 174 -18.44 19.63 -27.87
N LYS A 175 -19.76 19.68 -27.74
CA LYS A 175 -20.70 19.79 -28.88
C LYS A 175 -20.59 21.13 -29.64
N GLU A 176 -20.08 22.17 -28.99
CA GLU A 176 -19.92 23.49 -29.63
C GLU A 176 -18.60 23.63 -30.41
N CYS A 177 -17.49 23.12 -29.88
CA CYS A 177 -16.16 23.38 -30.44
C CYS A 177 -15.27 22.15 -30.65
N GLN A 178 -15.82 20.95 -30.43
CA GLN A 178 -15.18 19.64 -30.59
C GLN A 178 -13.89 19.44 -29.78
N SER A 179 -13.60 20.34 -28.84
CA SER A 179 -12.46 20.18 -27.95
C SER A 179 -12.79 19.18 -26.83
N PRO A 180 -11.80 18.44 -26.31
CA PRO A 180 -12.04 17.51 -25.22
C PRO A 180 -12.64 18.25 -24.01
N MET A 181 -13.59 17.62 -23.33
CA MET A 181 -14.18 18.15 -22.11
C MET A 181 -13.45 17.60 -20.88
N VAL A 182 -13.44 18.39 -19.81
CA VAL A 182 -12.82 18.06 -18.53
C VAL A 182 -13.88 18.02 -17.43
N VAL A 183 -13.75 17.09 -16.49
CA VAL A 183 -14.67 17.02 -15.33
C VAL A 183 -14.23 18.04 -14.29
N LYS A 184 -15.16 18.88 -13.82
CA LYS A 184 -14.96 19.83 -12.73
C LYS A 184 -16.03 19.67 -11.67
N VAL A 185 -15.73 20.11 -10.44
CA VAL A 185 -16.71 20.18 -9.34
C VAL A 185 -17.14 21.63 -9.16
N GLY A 186 -18.44 21.89 -9.19
CA GLY A 186 -18.96 23.25 -9.03
C GLY A 186 -18.81 23.72 -7.59
N MET A 187 -18.20 24.87 -7.36
CA MET A 187 -18.13 25.48 -6.02
C MET A 187 -19.37 26.34 -5.72
N GLN A 188 -20.04 26.84 -6.76
CA GLN A 188 -21.17 27.76 -6.70
C GLN A 188 -22.09 27.56 -7.92
N GLY A 189 -23.32 28.09 -7.87
CA GLY A 189 -24.28 28.00 -8.98
C GLY A 189 -24.97 26.63 -9.11
N PRO A 190 -25.56 26.33 -10.29
CA PRO A 190 -26.40 25.16 -10.50
C PRO A 190 -25.69 23.80 -10.32
N HIS A 191 -24.36 23.75 -10.48
CA HIS A 191 -23.55 22.53 -10.25
C HIS A 191 -22.83 22.53 -8.88
N LYS A 192 -23.28 23.34 -7.91
CA LYS A 192 -22.63 23.41 -6.58
C LYS A 192 -22.57 22.03 -5.91
N GLY A 193 -21.36 21.59 -5.59
CA GLY A 193 -21.07 20.29 -4.98
C GLY A 193 -21.15 19.09 -5.93
N LYS A 194 -21.50 19.30 -7.22
CA LYS A 194 -21.66 18.24 -8.21
C LYS A 194 -20.52 18.27 -9.24
N ARG A 195 -20.21 17.09 -9.81
CA ARG A 195 -19.34 16.96 -10.98
C ARG A 195 -20.12 17.38 -12.24
N TYR A 196 -19.45 18.05 -13.17
CA TYR A 196 -19.97 18.40 -14.49
C TYR A 196 -18.84 18.42 -15.51
N TYR A 197 -19.15 18.20 -16.78
CA TYR A 197 -18.20 18.35 -17.87
C TYR A 197 -18.13 19.83 -18.27
N ALA A 198 -16.93 20.39 -18.32
CA ALA A 198 -16.66 21.73 -18.83
C ALA A 198 -15.77 21.64 -20.07
N CYS A 199 -16.00 22.49 -21.06
CA CYS A 199 -15.08 22.58 -22.20
C CYS A 199 -13.66 22.95 -21.74
N SER A 200 -12.65 22.22 -22.25
CA SER A 200 -11.23 22.54 -21.98
C SER A 200 -10.81 23.93 -22.47
N ARG A 201 -11.52 24.52 -23.44
CA ARG A 201 -11.26 25.85 -23.99
C ARG A 201 -11.86 27.00 -23.19
N TYR A 202 -12.41 26.76 -22.00
CA TYR A 202 -12.87 27.85 -21.13
C TYR A 202 -11.72 28.85 -20.86
N PRO A 203 -11.92 30.18 -20.95
CA PRO A 203 -13.21 30.90 -21.01
C PRO A 203 -13.77 31.13 -22.43
N ASN A 204 -13.04 30.73 -23.48
CA ASN A 204 -13.39 31.00 -24.88
C ASN A 204 -14.57 30.15 -25.37
N CYS A 205 -14.76 28.95 -24.82
CA CYS A 205 -15.99 28.17 -24.94
C CYS A 205 -16.51 27.87 -23.54
N ARG A 206 -17.75 28.29 -23.25
CA ARG A 206 -18.38 28.18 -21.93
C ARG A 206 -19.35 27.00 -21.83
N HIS A 207 -19.36 26.12 -22.84
CA HIS A 207 -20.19 24.92 -22.85
C HIS A 207 -19.91 24.04 -21.64
N THR A 208 -20.99 23.63 -20.98
CA THR A 208 -20.97 22.70 -19.85
C THR A 208 -22.07 21.68 -20.02
N GLU A 209 -21.80 20.45 -19.61
CA GLU A 209 -22.77 19.36 -19.60
C GLU A 209 -22.78 18.72 -18.22
N ASP A 210 -23.91 18.17 -17.80
CA ASP A 210 -23.98 17.41 -16.56
C ASP A 210 -23.13 16.13 -16.65
N PHE A 211 -22.51 15.74 -15.54
CA PHE A 211 -21.81 14.48 -15.43
C PHE A 211 -22.83 13.36 -15.28
N ILE A 212 -22.97 12.51 -16.30
CA ILE A 212 -23.82 11.31 -16.27
C ILE A 212 -22.95 10.15 -15.76
N GLU A 213 -23.26 9.62 -14.58
CA GLU A 213 -22.70 8.36 -14.09
C GLU A 213 -23.39 7.21 -14.85
N GLU A 214 -22.88 6.85 -16.03
CA GLU A 214 -23.33 5.66 -16.74
C GLU A 214 -22.68 4.43 -16.08
N ILE A 215 -23.37 3.87 -15.08
CA ILE A 215 -23.07 2.55 -14.54
C ILE A 215 -23.53 1.53 -15.59
N ASN A 216 -22.61 1.04 -16.41
CA ASN A 216 -22.92 0.08 -17.49
C ASN A 216 -22.15 -1.22 -17.25
N TRP A 217 -22.90 -2.26 -16.89
CA TRP A 217 -22.40 -3.62 -16.70
C TRP A 217 -22.84 -4.50 -17.86
N SER A 218 -21.95 -4.68 -18.85
CA SER A 218 -21.99 -5.80 -19.81
C SER A 218 -21.04 -6.90 -19.35
#